data_AF-A0A3S3URN3-F1
#
_entry.id   AF-A0A3S3URN3-F1
#
_cell.length_a   1.000
_cell.length_b   1.000
_cell.length_c   1.000
_cell.angle_alpha   90.00
_cell.angle_beta   90.00
_cell.angle_gamma   90.00
#
_symmetry.space_group_name_H-M   'P 1'
#
loop_
_entity.id
_entity.type
_entity.pdbx_description
1 polymer ?
#
loop_
_entity_poly.entity_id
_entity_poly.type
_entity_poly.pdbx_seq_one_letter_code
_entity_poly.pdbx_strand_id
1 'polypeptide(L)'
;MPGRLIFVTVAAAGALAAQTAIQHSDSLPEINASNWFGPKPQPITGVASIIDGDTIEIHGQRIRFNGIDAPESKQYCEDAKGFEYPCGRRSAEALDSFLAASRPVQCTFVTWDRYHRFVGDCRRADGVSVAAWMVE
;
A
#
# COMPACT_ATOMS: atom_id res chain seq x y z
N MET A 1 54.72 22.93 -54.47
CA MET A 1 53.94 24.14 -54.82
C MET A 1 53.28 23.88 -56.17
N PRO A 2 52.14 24.51 -56.47
CA PRO A 2 50.75 24.22 -56.09
C PRO A 2 50.09 23.20 -57.06
N GLY A 3 48.92 22.59 -56.87
CA GLY A 3 47.74 23.01 -56.13
C GLY A 3 46.72 23.67 -57.08
N ARG A 4 45.81 22.87 -57.67
CA ARG A 4 44.38 23.14 -57.97
C ARG A 4 43.91 22.50 -59.28
N LEU A 5 42.85 21.69 -59.18
CA LEU A 5 41.75 21.52 -60.15
C LEU A 5 40.61 20.83 -59.36
N ILE A 6 39.74 21.62 -58.72
CA ILE A 6 38.37 21.93 -59.15
C ILE A 6 37.53 20.65 -59.32
N PHE A 7 36.78 20.33 -58.26
CA PHE A 7 35.68 19.37 -58.25
C PHE A 7 34.44 20.02 -58.85
N VAL A 8 33.95 19.56 -59.99
CA VAL A 8 32.53 19.68 -60.38
C VAL A 8 32.16 18.55 -61.34
N THR A 9 31.27 17.64 -60.93
CA THR A 9 30.26 16.97 -61.77
C THR A 9 29.15 16.51 -60.81
N VAL A 10 28.08 17.29 -60.69
CA VAL A 10 26.77 17.14 -61.36
C VAL A 10 26.03 15.86 -60.97
N ALA A 11 24.82 16.09 -60.44
CA ALA A 11 23.87 15.16 -59.86
C ALA A 11 23.38 14.07 -60.83
N ALA A 12 23.00 12.92 -60.26
CA ALA A 12 22.06 11.99 -60.89
C ALA A 12 20.96 11.64 -59.89
N ALA A 13 19.72 11.80 -60.37
CA ALA A 13 18.48 11.67 -59.65
C ALA A 13 18.04 10.20 -59.45
N GLY A 14 17.39 9.95 -58.31
CA GLY A 14 16.21 9.08 -58.21
C GLY A 14 16.40 7.56 -58.19
N ALA A 15 16.01 6.94 -57.07
CA ALA A 15 15.28 5.69 -57.07
C ALA A 15 14.31 5.67 -55.86
N LEU A 16 13.00 5.57 -56.15
CA LEU A 16 11.97 5.23 -55.18
C LEU A 16 12.09 3.75 -54.79
N ALA A 17 12.01 3.43 -53.50
CA ALA A 17 11.47 2.13 -53.06
C ALA A 17 11.01 2.19 -51.58
N ALA A 18 9.69 2.08 -51.41
CA ALA A 18 8.90 1.54 -50.30
C ALA A 18 9.34 1.83 -48.84
N GLN A 19 8.58 2.73 -48.21
CA GLN A 19 8.42 2.77 -46.75
C GLN A 19 7.62 1.53 -46.32
N THR A 20 8.29 0.48 -45.84
CA THR A 20 7.63 -0.53 -45.00
C THR A 20 7.64 -0.07 -43.55
N ALA A 21 6.64 0.73 -43.16
CA ALA A 21 6.01 0.54 -41.86
C ALA A 21 5.52 -0.93 -41.85
N ILE A 22 5.77 -1.76 -40.84
CA ILE A 22 5.21 -1.67 -39.50
C ILE A 22 6.12 -2.55 -38.62
N GLN A 23 6.95 -1.93 -37.79
CA GLN A 23 7.45 -2.58 -36.57
C GLN A 23 6.38 -2.36 -35.50
N HIS A 24 5.29 -3.12 -35.54
CA HIS A 24 4.44 -3.32 -34.36
C HIS A 24 4.78 -4.70 -33.82
N SER A 25 5.92 -4.78 -33.14
CA SER A 25 6.14 -5.87 -32.21
C SER A 25 5.20 -5.60 -31.06
N ASP A 26 4.04 -6.25 -31.07
CA ASP A 26 3.05 -6.18 -30.01
C ASP A 26 3.76 -6.50 -28.69
N SER A 27 4.00 -5.45 -27.92
CA SER A 27 4.53 -5.53 -26.57
C SER A 27 3.38 -6.05 -25.71
N LEU A 28 3.16 -7.36 -25.76
CA LEU A 28 2.35 -8.03 -24.76
C LEU A 28 2.99 -7.69 -23.41
N PRO A 29 2.24 -7.13 -22.43
CA PRO A 29 2.79 -6.97 -21.11
C PRO A 29 3.13 -8.37 -20.61
N GLU A 30 4.39 -8.59 -20.25
CA GLU A 30 4.79 -9.78 -19.53
C GLU A 30 3.98 -9.81 -18.23
N ILE A 31 2.84 -10.50 -18.26
CA ILE A 31 2.11 -10.89 -17.07
C ILE A 31 3.01 -11.84 -16.30
N ASN A 32 3.88 -11.26 -15.47
CA ASN A 32 4.77 -12.01 -14.64
C ASN A 32 3.92 -12.75 -13.60
N ALA A 33 3.52 -13.98 -13.93
CA ALA A 33 2.69 -14.83 -13.10
C ALA A 33 3.29 -15.04 -11.70
N SER A 34 4.59 -14.83 -11.53
CA SER A 34 5.26 -14.86 -10.23
C SER A 34 4.79 -13.76 -9.26
N ASN A 35 4.27 -12.63 -9.77
CA ASN A 35 3.76 -11.54 -8.92
C ASN A 35 2.33 -11.81 -8.39
N TRP A 36 1.65 -12.84 -8.92
CA TRP A 36 0.29 -13.22 -8.54
C TRP A 36 0.24 -14.40 -7.57
N PHE A 37 1.35 -15.15 -7.45
CA PHE A 37 1.46 -16.34 -6.57
C PHE A 37 2.59 -16.21 -5.55
N GLY A 38 2.96 -14.98 -5.19
CA GLY A 38 3.90 -14.73 -4.10
C GLY A 38 3.36 -15.29 -2.77
N PRO A 39 4.22 -15.84 -1.90
CA PRO A 39 3.78 -16.33 -0.60
C PRO A 39 3.14 -15.20 0.20
N LYS A 40 1.95 -15.47 0.74
CA LYS A 40 1.29 -14.57 1.67
C LYS A 40 2.23 -14.27 2.85
N PRO A 41 2.36 -13.00 3.30
CA PRO A 41 3.11 -12.68 4.51
C PRO A 41 2.67 -13.54 5.68
N GLN A 42 3.65 -13.98 6.48
CA GLN A 42 3.38 -14.74 7.70
C GLN A 42 2.63 -13.87 8.71
N PRO A 43 1.79 -14.47 9.60
CA PRO A 43 1.15 -13.72 10.67
C PRO A 43 2.18 -13.01 11.56
N ILE A 44 1.85 -11.78 11.96
CA ILE A 44 2.68 -10.98 12.86
C ILE A 44 2.12 -11.12 14.26
N THR A 45 2.96 -11.49 15.23
CA THR A 45 2.55 -11.67 16.63
C THR A 45 3.47 -10.87 17.55
N GLY A 46 2.88 -10.16 18.52
CA GLY A 46 3.66 -9.42 19.50
C GLY A 46 2.83 -8.54 20.42
N VAL A 47 3.53 -7.75 21.24
CA VAL A 47 2.91 -6.66 21.99
C VAL A 47 2.78 -5.47 21.04
N ALA A 48 1.57 -4.91 20.94
CA ALA A 48 1.27 -3.80 20.07
C ALA A 48 1.54 -2.46 20.75
N SER A 49 2.11 -1.52 19.99
CA SER A 49 2.02 -0.08 20.26
C SER A 49 0.82 0.49 19.52
N ILE A 50 0.02 1.32 20.17
CA ILE A 50 -1.19 1.89 19.56
C ILE A 50 -0.85 3.17 18.80
N ILE A 51 -1.31 3.28 17.55
CA ILE A 51 -1.12 4.48 16.72
C ILE A 51 -2.41 5.30 16.69
N ASP A 52 -3.55 4.65 16.45
CA ASP A 52 -4.91 5.19 16.43
C ASP A 52 -5.91 4.04 16.68
N GLY A 53 -7.21 4.28 16.49
CA GLY A 53 -8.25 3.29 16.78
C GLY A 53 -8.32 2.10 15.81
N ASP A 54 -7.64 2.15 14.66
CA ASP A 54 -7.64 1.06 13.67
C ASP A 54 -6.24 0.61 13.24
N THR A 55 -5.20 1.26 13.75
CA THR A 55 -3.80 1.02 13.39
C THR A 55 -2.94 0.80 14.63
N ILE A 56 -2.18 -0.29 14.58
CA ILE A 56 -1.19 -0.65 15.60
C ILE A 56 0.18 -0.85 14.96
N GLU A 57 1.22 -0.89 15.79
CA GLU A 57 2.56 -1.27 15.40
C GLU A 57 3.04 -2.46 16.21
N ILE A 58 3.62 -3.45 15.52
CA ILE A 58 4.26 -4.61 16.16
C ILE A 58 5.65 -4.77 15.52
N HIS A 59 6.70 -4.71 16.33
CA HIS A 59 8.11 -4.85 15.88
C HIS A 59 8.48 -3.91 14.71
N GLY A 60 7.96 -2.67 14.72
CA GLY A 60 8.20 -1.68 13.66
C GLY A 60 7.33 -1.84 12.40
N GLN A 61 6.48 -2.87 12.31
CA GLN A 61 5.51 -3.01 11.24
C GLN A 61 4.18 -2.37 11.66
N ARG A 62 3.76 -1.34 10.91
CA ARG A 62 2.41 -0.78 11.03
C ARG A 62 1.38 -1.70 10.38
N ILE A 63 0.32 -1.98 11.12
CA ILE A 63 -0.76 -2.89 10.76
C ILE A 63 -2.08 -2.13 10.92
N ARG A 64 -2.83 -2.01 9.82
CA ARG A 64 -4.19 -1.51 9.81
C ARG A 64 -5.17 -2.66 9.93
N PHE A 65 -6.19 -2.52 10.76
CA PHE A 65 -7.22 -3.54 10.91
C PHE A 65 -8.07 -3.62 9.65
N ASN A 66 -8.36 -4.85 9.26
CA ASN A 66 -9.23 -5.10 8.12
C ASN A 66 -10.69 -4.75 8.45
N GLY A 67 -11.35 -4.06 7.53
CA GLY A 67 -12.81 -3.87 7.56
C GLY A 67 -13.35 -2.80 8.52
N ILE A 68 -12.49 -2.07 9.24
CA ILE A 68 -12.89 -0.96 10.10
C ILE A 68 -12.10 0.31 9.76
N ASP A 69 -12.65 1.45 10.16
CA ASP A 69 -12.03 2.77 10.09
C ASP A 69 -12.34 3.49 11.40
N ALA A 70 -11.32 4.03 12.04
CA ALA A 70 -11.46 4.70 13.32
C ALA A 70 -10.96 6.15 13.24
N PRO A 71 -11.46 7.05 14.09
CA PRO A 71 -10.94 8.41 14.12
C PRO A 71 -9.44 8.42 14.44
N GLU A 72 -8.69 9.19 13.67
CA GLU A 72 -7.25 9.38 13.86
C GLU A 72 -6.96 9.90 15.27
N SER A 73 -5.87 9.49 15.93
CA SER A 73 -5.61 9.78 17.36
C SER A 73 -5.73 11.26 17.77
N LYS A 74 -5.50 12.20 16.85
CA LYS A 74 -5.57 13.66 17.10
C LYS A 74 -6.91 14.28 16.69
N GLN A 75 -7.83 13.49 16.15
CA GLN A 75 -9.12 13.95 15.65
C GLN A 75 -10.07 14.26 16.81
N TYR A 76 -10.81 15.35 16.60
CA TYR A 76 -11.98 15.71 17.39
C TYR A 76 -13.24 15.46 16.57
N CYS A 77 -14.31 15.10 17.26
CA CYS A 77 -15.63 14.85 16.69
C CYS A 77 -16.67 15.63 17.47
N GLU A 78 -17.85 15.83 16.89
CA GLU A 78 -19.00 16.42 17.57
C GLU A 78 -19.94 15.31 18.05
N ASP A 79 -20.47 15.45 19.26
CA ASP A 79 -21.55 14.58 19.74
C ASP A 79 -22.92 14.99 19.13
N ALA A 80 -23.98 14.25 19.47
CA ALA A 80 -25.32 14.54 18.96
C ALA A 80 -25.88 15.92 19.36
N LYS A 81 -25.23 16.62 20.30
CA LYS A 81 -25.59 17.96 20.77
C LYS A 81 -24.65 19.04 20.21
N GLY A 82 -23.70 18.67 19.35
CA GLY A 82 -22.70 19.58 18.76
C GLY A 82 -21.53 19.89 19.69
N PHE A 83 -21.33 19.15 20.78
CA PHE A 83 -20.16 19.35 21.64
C PHE A 83 -18.96 18.59 21.09
N GLU A 84 -17.86 19.31 20.93
CA GLU A 84 -16.59 18.73 20.51
C GLU A 84 -16.01 17.81 21.61
N TYR A 85 -15.52 16.64 21.21
CA TYR A 85 -14.82 15.71 22.09
C TYR A 85 -13.67 15.00 21.35
N PRO A 86 -12.63 14.55 22.07
CA PRO A 86 -11.43 13.95 21.47
C PRO A 86 -11.67 12.48 21.09
N CYS A 87 -12.50 12.23 20.09
CA CYS A 87 -12.91 10.90 19.64
C CYS A 87 -11.71 10.00 19.27
N GLY A 88 -10.69 10.54 18.60
CA GLY A 88 -9.49 9.79 18.23
C GLY A 88 -8.74 9.21 19.42
N ARG A 89 -8.45 10.08 20.39
CA ARG A 89 -7.78 9.67 21.63
C ARG A 89 -8.61 8.65 22.41
N ARG A 90 -9.92 8.85 22.52
CA ARG A 90 -10.81 7.89 23.21
C ARG A 90 -10.81 6.53 22.53
N SER A 91 -10.81 6.49 21.20
CA SER A 91 -10.75 5.25 20.43
C SER A 91 -9.42 4.51 20.64
N ALA A 92 -8.30 5.23 20.58
CA ALA A 92 -6.97 4.67 20.82
C ALA A 92 -6.81 4.16 22.27
N GLU A 93 -7.32 4.89 23.27
CA GLU A 93 -7.30 4.47 24.69
C GLU A 93 -8.15 3.22 24.94
N ALA A 94 -9.30 3.11 24.28
CA ALA A 94 -10.15 1.93 24.35
C ALA A 94 -9.44 0.70 23.75
N LEU A 95 -8.80 0.87 22.58
CA LEU A 95 -8.01 -0.18 21.95
C LEU A 95 -6.82 -0.63 22.81
N ASP A 96 -6.08 0.32 23.41
CA ASP A 96 -4.97 0.01 24.31
C ASP A 96 -5.43 -0.85 25.50
N SER A 97 -6.50 -0.42 26.17
CA SER A 97 -7.10 -1.13 27.30
C SER A 97 -7.54 -2.54 26.92
N PHE A 98 -8.17 -2.69 25.76
CA PHE A 98 -8.62 -3.98 25.24
C PHE A 98 -7.46 -4.93 24.93
N LEU A 99 -6.41 -4.45 24.26
CA LEU A 99 -5.24 -5.27 23.93
C LEU A 99 -4.37 -5.56 25.18
N ALA A 100 -4.39 -4.68 26.19
CA ALA A 100 -3.70 -4.92 27.46
C ALA A 100 -4.31 -6.09 28.26
N ALA A 101 -5.62 -6.32 28.13
CA ALA A 101 -6.31 -7.38 28.86
C ALA A 101 -5.92 -8.81 28.42
N SER A 102 -5.39 -8.99 27.20
CA SER A 102 -4.92 -10.30 26.72
C SER A 102 -3.87 -10.15 25.61
N ARG A 103 -2.66 -10.64 25.88
CA ARG A 103 -1.46 -10.51 25.03
C ARG A 103 -0.85 -11.88 24.71
N PRO A 104 -0.12 -12.03 23.58
CA PRO A 104 0.10 -11.05 22.51
C PRO A 104 -1.11 -10.92 21.57
N VAL A 105 -1.11 -9.90 20.72
CA VAL A 105 -2.00 -9.84 19.56
C VAL A 105 -1.34 -10.57 18.39
N GLN A 106 -2.13 -11.30 17.61
CA GLN A 106 -1.72 -11.92 16.36
C GLN A 106 -2.54 -11.35 15.22
N CYS A 107 -1.85 -10.90 14.17
CA CYS A 107 -2.45 -10.31 12.97
C CYS A 107 -2.12 -11.16 11.75
N THR A 108 -3.15 -11.68 11.10
CA THR A 108 -3.03 -12.42 9.84
C THR A 108 -3.17 -11.47 8.67
N PHE A 109 -2.24 -11.51 7.71
CA PHE A 109 -2.29 -10.65 6.54
C PHE A 109 -3.61 -10.81 5.77
N VAL A 110 -4.10 -9.74 5.16
CA VAL A 110 -5.25 -9.76 4.25
C VAL A 110 -4.82 -9.15 2.91
N THR A 111 -4.30 -7.92 2.94
CA THR A 111 -3.87 -7.20 1.75
C THR A 111 -2.88 -6.09 2.09
N TRP A 112 -2.29 -5.48 1.08
CA TRP A 112 -1.61 -4.19 1.20
C TRP A 112 -2.59 -3.10 0.78
N ASP A 113 -2.68 -2.01 1.55
CA ASP A 113 -3.44 -0.85 1.08
C ASP A 113 -2.62 0.00 0.10
N ARG A 114 -3.27 1.02 -0.48
CA ARG A 114 -2.63 1.95 -1.45
C ARG A 114 -1.40 2.69 -0.91
N TYR A 115 -1.22 2.73 0.41
CA TYR A 115 -0.07 3.33 1.08
C TYR A 115 0.97 2.29 1.48
N HIS A 116 0.84 1.06 0.99
CA HIS A 116 1.70 -0.08 1.31
C HIS A 116 1.72 -0.42 2.81
N ARG A 117 0.61 -0.17 3.53
CA ARG A 117 0.46 -0.65 4.91
C ARG A 117 -0.07 -2.08 4.92
N PHE A 118 0.42 -2.88 5.86
CA PHE A 118 -0.08 -4.21 6.11
C PHE A 118 -1.52 -4.11 6.61
N VAL A 119 -2.49 -4.69 5.90
CA VAL A 119 -3.87 -4.79 6.36
C VAL A 119 -4.08 -6.22 6.85
N GLY A 120 -4.63 -6.39 8.04
CA GLY A 120 -4.76 -7.71 8.65
C GLY A 120 -5.96 -7.91 9.57
N ASP A 121 -6.35 -9.17 9.70
CA ASP A 121 -7.30 -9.63 10.72
C ASP A 121 -6.52 -9.91 12.00
N CYS A 122 -6.78 -9.10 13.04
CA CYS A 122 -6.08 -9.20 14.32
C CYS A 122 -6.97 -9.82 15.41
N ARG A 123 -6.36 -10.67 16.24
CA ARG A 123 -6.98 -11.32 17.39
C ARG A 123 -6.07 -11.25 18.60
N ARG A 124 -6.65 -11.06 19.78
CA ARG A 124 -5.94 -11.23 21.06
C ARG A 124 -5.58 -12.70 21.30
N ALA A 125 -4.76 -12.97 22.31
CA ALA A 125 -4.35 -14.34 22.68
C ALA A 125 -5.52 -15.22 23.14
N ASP A 126 -6.62 -14.63 23.61
CA ASP A 126 -7.87 -15.32 23.94
C ASP A 126 -8.78 -15.57 22.73
N GLY A 127 -8.34 -15.20 21.53
CA GLY A 127 -9.05 -15.44 20.27
C GLY A 127 -10.08 -14.37 19.89
N VAL A 128 -10.31 -13.38 20.74
CA VAL A 128 -11.27 -12.28 20.47
C VAL A 128 -10.75 -11.42 19.32
N SER A 129 -11.63 -11.12 18.36
CA SER A 129 -11.32 -10.24 17.22
C SER A 129 -11.23 -8.80 17.67
N VAL A 130 -10.15 -8.12 17.28
CA VAL A 130 -9.95 -6.70 17.59
C VAL A 130 -10.96 -5.85 16.83
N ALA A 131 -11.09 -6.07 15.52
CA ALA A 131 -11.99 -5.30 14.66
C ALA A 131 -13.46 -5.43 15.09
N ALA A 132 -13.91 -6.64 15.44
CA ALA A 132 -15.28 -6.85 15.92
C ALA A 132 -15.54 -6.12 17.24
N TRP A 133 -14.61 -6.19 18.20
CA TRP A 133 -14.77 -5.52 19.48
C TRP A 133 -14.78 -3.99 19.35
N MET A 134 -14.00 -3.43 18.42
CA MET A 134 -13.94 -1.97 18.20
C MET A 134 -15.24 -1.37 17.67
N VAL A 135 -16.13 -2.17 17.08
CA VAL A 135 -17.39 -1.70 16.46
C VAL A 135 -18.65 -2.10 17.24
N GLU A 136 -18.48 -2.74 18.40
CA GLU A 136 -19.57 -3.14 19.30
C GLU A 136 -20.14 -1.98 20.15
#